data_AF-A0A6I2QUT7-F1
#
_entry.id   AF-A0A6I2QUT7-F1
#
_cell.length_a   1.000
_cell.length_b   1.000
_cell.length_c   1.000
_cell.angle_alpha   90.00
_cell.angle_beta   90.00
_cell.angle_gamma   90.00
#
_symmetry.space_group_name_H-M   'P 1'
#
loop_
_entity.id
_entity.type
_entity.pdbx_description
1 polymer ?
#
loop_
_entity_poly.entity_id
_entity_poly.type
_entity_poly.pdbx_seq_one_letter_code
_entity_poly.pdbx_strand_id
1 'polypeptide(L)'
;MKNIKKFGLLLALVASVSLSSCSSEQSLNKPDTTTSTAENNKKDTAADTQENKKEDKENKEDKKPEETTEATEKDETKKDNQQELTDDEKATLDEFVERLEKYENGTAGASLKMDRLFTEMVNRCTSLETKPEKSQEYLIKKVSQVKDTENFKQSVKGLKDTIEYYKSNKQQYIQELKDSGATWDPQIKLESLENVVNKF
;
A
#
# COMPACT_ATOMS: atom_id res chain seq x y z
N MET A 1 -47.73 -1.53 -33.74
CA MET A 1 -48.01 -2.49 -32.65
C MET A 1 -46.69 -3.05 -32.16
N LYS A 2 -46.48 -3.02 -30.84
CA LYS A 2 -45.28 -3.42 -30.11
C LYS A 2 -45.14 -4.95 -30.10
N ASN A 3 -43.91 -5.46 -30.14
CA ASN A 3 -43.58 -6.75 -29.54
C ASN A 3 -42.17 -6.69 -28.91
N ILE A 4 -42.17 -6.35 -27.62
CA ILE A 4 -41.06 -6.50 -26.69
C ILE A 4 -41.03 -7.98 -26.27
N LYS A 5 -39.90 -8.67 -26.51
CA LYS A 5 -39.62 -9.95 -25.86
C LYS A 5 -38.60 -9.69 -24.75
N LYS A 6 -39.10 -9.64 -23.52
CA LYS A 6 -38.33 -9.64 -22.27
C LYS A 6 -37.81 -11.06 -22.05
N PHE A 7 -36.50 -11.24 -21.99
CA PHE A 7 -35.93 -12.46 -21.41
C PHE A 7 -35.58 -12.19 -19.96
N GLY A 8 -36.21 -12.98 -19.10
CA GLY A 8 -36.22 -12.83 -17.66
C GLY A 8 -34.89 -13.21 -17.02
N LEU A 9 -34.51 -12.35 -16.08
CA LEU A 9 -33.60 -12.61 -14.98
C LEU A 9 -34.09 -13.83 -14.18
N LEU A 10 -33.23 -14.82 -13.98
CA LEU A 10 -33.45 -15.85 -12.96
C LEU A 10 -32.23 -15.90 -12.04
N LEU A 11 -32.41 -15.41 -10.81
CA LEU A 11 -31.50 -15.62 -9.69
C LEU A 11 -31.53 -17.10 -9.30
N ALA A 12 -30.36 -17.74 -9.23
CA ALA A 12 -30.20 -19.03 -8.59
C ALA A 12 -29.48 -18.87 -7.24
N LEU A 13 -30.21 -19.27 -6.20
CA LEU A 13 -29.89 -19.34 -4.78
C LEU A 13 -28.65 -20.22 -4.53
N VAL A 14 -27.61 -19.72 -3.86
CA VAL A 14 -26.53 -20.58 -3.32
C VAL A 14 -26.86 -20.89 -1.87
N ALA A 15 -27.20 -22.14 -1.61
CA ALA A 15 -27.47 -22.68 -0.29
C ALA A 15 -26.19 -22.70 0.55
N SER A 16 -26.30 -22.13 1.75
CA SER A 16 -25.33 -22.22 2.84
C SER A 16 -25.14 -23.67 3.27
N VAL A 17 -23.94 -24.21 3.11
CA VAL A 17 -23.51 -25.43 3.79
C VAL A 17 -22.87 -25.02 5.11
N SER A 18 -23.61 -25.20 6.19
CA SER A 18 -23.09 -25.16 7.55
C SER A 18 -22.19 -26.39 7.78
N LEU A 19 -20.89 -26.18 7.99
CA LEU A 19 -20.01 -27.21 8.57
C LEU A 19 -20.09 -27.08 10.09
N SER A 20 -20.86 -27.97 10.71
CA SER A 20 -20.89 -28.18 12.15
C SER A 20 -19.63 -28.91 12.63
N SER A 21 -18.98 -28.32 13.63
CA SER A 21 -18.31 -28.93 14.79
C SER A 21 -17.63 -30.31 14.62
N CYS A 22 -16.30 -30.32 14.60
CA CYS A 22 -15.52 -31.41 15.22
C CYS A 22 -15.00 -30.93 16.58
N SER A 23 -15.76 -31.29 17.62
CA SER A 23 -15.28 -31.40 18.99
C SER A 23 -14.53 -32.73 19.13
N SER A 24 -13.32 -32.70 19.66
CA SER A 24 -12.69 -33.82 20.35
C SER A 24 -11.59 -33.28 21.25
N GLU A 25 -11.91 -33.17 22.54
CA GLU A 25 -10.96 -33.21 23.64
C GLU A 25 -10.38 -34.62 23.75
N GLN A 26 -9.05 -34.76 23.88
CA GLN A 26 -8.35 -35.74 24.72
C GLN A 26 -6.84 -35.45 24.67
N SER A 27 -6.28 -34.63 25.58
CA SER A 27 -5.72 -34.96 26.90
C SER A 27 -4.21 -35.20 26.91
N LEU A 28 -3.58 -34.55 27.90
CA LEU A 28 -2.39 -34.97 28.65
C LEU A 28 -1.04 -34.89 27.93
N ASN A 29 -0.37 -33.74 28.11
CA ASN A 29 0.93 -33.75 28.77
C ASN A 29 1.08 -32.48 29.63
N LYS A 30 1.02 -32.68 30.96
CA LYS A 30 1.54 -31.72 31.94
C LYS A 30 3.06 -31.66 31.83
N PRO A 31 3.66 -30.55 32.25
CA PRO A 31 4.50 -30.67 33.44
C PRO A 31 4.03 -29.73 34.56
N ASP A 32 4.09 -30.28 35.77
CA ASP A 32 3.70 -29.66 37.02
C ASP A 32 4.67 -28.53 37.46
N THR A 33 4.11 -27.67 38.32
CA THR A 33 4.77 -26.87 39.40
C THR A 33 5.65 -25.67 38.96
N THR A 34 5.56 -24.47 39.54
CA THR A 34 5.10 -24.04 40.88
C THR A 34 4.67 -22.56 40.85
N THR A 35 3.58 -22.26 41.55
CA THR A 35 3.21 -20.94 42.07
C THR A 35 4.24 -20.46 43.09
N SER A 36 4.62 -19.18 43.05
CA SER A 36 5.09 -18.46 44.24
C SER A 36 4.55 -17.04 44.22
N THR A 37 3.48 -16.88 44.99
CA THR A 37 2.97 -15.62 45.51
C THR A 37 4.04 -14.99 46.38
N ALA A 38 4.37 -13.72 46.13
CA ALA A 38 4.97 -12.85 47.15
C ALA A 38 4.10 -11.60 47.24
N GLU A 39 3.17 -11.63 48.18
CA GLU A 39 2.63 -10.42 48.78
C GLU A 39 3.77 -9.71 49.53
N ASN A 40 3.92 -8.40 49.32
CA ASN A 40 4.29 -7.55 50.43
C ASN A 40 3.50 -6.25 50.36
N ASN A 41 2.73 -6.04 51.43
CA ASN A 41 2.01 -4.85 51.78
C ASN A 41 2.99 -3.69 52.05
N LYS A 42 2.66 -2.44 51.69
CA LYS A 42 2.30 -1.40 52.69
C LYS A 42 1.98 -0.03 52.04
N LYS A 43 0.79 0.42 52.43
CA LYS A 43 0.09 1.71 52.35
C LYS A 43 0.86 2.94 52.87
N ASP A 44 0.58 4.11 52.28
CA ASP A 44 0.22 5.43 52.89
C ASP A 44 0.00 6.44 51.72
N THR A 45 -1.21 6.88 51.36
CA THR A 45 -2.21 7.82 51.94
C THR A 45 -1.89 9.34 51.82
N ALA A 46 -2.81 10.03 51.11
CA ALA A 46 -3.19 11.47 51.11
C ALA A 46 -2.20 12.48 50.48
N ALA A 47 -2.59 13.60 49.84
CA ALA A 47 -3.82 14.42 49.80
C ALA A 47 -3.91 15.13 48.42
N ASP A 48 -5.09 15.25 47.81
CA ASP A 48 -5.99 16.44 47.77
C ASP A 48 -5.46 17.69 47.02
N THR A 49 -6.32 18.23 46.13
CA THR A 49 -6.62 19.66 45.90
C THR A 49 -6.71 20.08 44.41
N GLN A 50 -7.97 20.33 44.01
CA GLN A 50 -8.54 21.39 43.15
C GLN A 50 -8.09 21.64 41.69
N GLU A 51 -9.07 21.40 40.82
CA GLU A 51 -9.64 22.28 39.78
C GLU A 51 -9.11 23.74 39.72
N ASN A 52 -8.63 24.18 38.56
CA ASN A 52 -8.93 25.54 38.10
C ASN A 52 -8.95 25.72 36.58
N LYS A 53 -9.85 26.62 36.18
CA LYS A 53 -10.41 26.89 34.87
C LYS A 53 -9.55 27.80 33.98
N LYS A 54 -9.67 27.55 32.67
CA LYS A 54 -9.96 28.45 31.53
C LYS A 54 -9.13 29.72 31.25
N GLU A 55 -8.81 29.79 29.96
CA GLU A 55 -8.97 30.92 29.02
C GLU A 55 -8.06 32.14 29.20
N ASP A 56 -6.99 32.17 28.40
CA ASP A 56 -6.30 33.41 28.02
C ASP A 56 -6.86 33.91 26.69
N LYS A 57 -7.36 35.16 26.70
CA LYS A 57 -7.73 35.94 25.53
C LYS A 57 -6.98 37.27 25.53
N GLU A 58 -6.39 37.55 24.37
CA GLU A 58 -6.27 38.85 23.69
C GLU A 58 -5.73 40.05 24.49
N ASN A 59 -4.59 40.59 24.06
CA ASN A 59 -4.49 41.74 23.13
C ASN A 59 -3.17 42.50 23.33
N LYS A 60 -2.45 42.79 22.24
CA LYS A 60 -1.73 44.06 22.04
C LYS A 60 -1.19 44.21 20.61
N GLU A 61 -1.86 45.11 19.89
CA GLU A 61 -1.38 46.20 19.04
C GLU A 61 -0.11 46.06 18.16
N ASP A 62 -0.34 46.49 16.91
CA ASP A 62 0.51 47.32 16.04
C ASP A 62 1.84 46.78 15.50
N LYS A 63 1.85 46.52 14.18
CA LYS A 63 2.56 47.36 13.18
C LYS A 63 2.49 46.74 11.78
N LYS A 64 2.01 47.52 10.81
CA LYS A 64 2.36 47.36 9.39
C LYS A 64 3.82 47.83 9.21
N PRO A 65 4.63 47.11 8.42
CA PRO A 65 5.17 47.74 7.21
C PRO A 65 5.00 46.86 5.96
N GLU A 66 4.81 47.54 4.83
CA GLU A 66 5.00 46.99 3.49
C GLU A 66 6.42 46.46 3.32
N GLU A 67 6.58 45.24 2.81
CA GLU A 67 7.68 44.94 1.90
C GLU A 67 7.34 43.71 1.03
N THR A 68 7.46 43.97 -0.27
CA THR A 68 7.51 43.04 -1.38
C THR A 68 8.31 41.77 -1.09
N THR A 69 7.68 40.62 -1.25
CA THR A 69 8.40 39.40 -1.64
C THR A 69 7.59 38.72 -2.73
N GLU A 70 8.24 38.65 -3.87
CA GLU A 70 7.85 37.99 -5.10
C GLU A 70 7.11 36.69 -4.78
N ALA A 71 5.88 36.57 -5.28
CA ALA A 71 5.31 35.25 -5.51
C ALA A 71 6.28 34.57 -6.48
N THR A 72 7.19 33.76 -5.95
CA THR A 72 7.93 32.79 -6.73
C THR A 72 6.86 31.95 -7.40
N GLU A 73 6.53 32.30 -8.64
CA GLU A 73 5.86 31.41 -9.55
C GLU A 73 6.60 30.09 -9.38
N LYS A 74 5.88 29.12 -8.83
CA LYS A 74 6.31 27.75 -8.73
C LYS A 74 6.57 27.38 -10.18
N ASP A 75 7.83 27.48 -10.56
CA ASP A 75 8.30 27.23 -11.91
C ASP A 75 7.80 25.84 -12.23
N GLU A 76 6.69 25.76 -12.96
CA GLU A 76 6.19 24.56 -13.55
C GLU A 76 7.24 24.25 -14.60
N THR A 77 8.34 23.65 -14.16
CA THR A 77 9.38 23.13 -15.00
C THR A 77 8.65 22.25 -15.99
N LYS A 78 8.49 22.75 -17.21
CA LYS A 78 7.89 22.00 -18.32
C LYS A 78 8.60 20.66 -18.30
N LYS A 79 7.86 19.58 -18.00
CA LYS A 79 8.35 18.21 -18.12
C LYS A 79 8.86 18.07 -19.54
N ASP A 80 10.18 18.14 -19.69
CA ASP A 80 10.80 17.94 -20.97
C ASP A 80 10.76 16.45 -21.26
N ASN A 81 9.70 16.01 -21.95
CA ASN A 81 9.53 14.64 -22.44
C ASN A 81 10.68 14.19 -23.38
N GLN A 82 11.61 15.07 -23.74
CA GLN A 82 12.78 14.74 -24.55
C GLN A 82 13.96 14.19 -23.73
N GLN A 83 13.94 14.29 -22.40
CA GLN A 83 15.05 13.80 -21.58
C GLN A 83 15.07 12.26 -21.57
N GLU A 84 16.18 11.67 -22.01
CA GLU A 84 16.42 10.23 -21.92
C GLU A 84 16.46 9.73 -20.48
N LEU A 85 16.18 8.44 -20.28
CA LEU A 85 16.32 7.80 -18.98
C LEU A 85 17.80 7.78 -18.54
N THR A 86 18.05 8.16 -17.30
CA THR A 86 19.37 7.96 -16.66
C THR A 86 19.61 6.47 -16.44
N ASP A 87 20.85 6.10 -16.16
CA ASP A 87 21.18 4.69 -15.92
C ASP A 87 20.60 4.18 -14.61
N ASP A 88 20.47 5.02 -13.59
CA ASP A 88 19.80 4.67 -12.32
C ASP A 88 18.29 4.45 -12.51
N GLU A 89 17.64 5.28 -13.34
CA GLU A 89 16.23 5.10 -13.70
C GLU A 89 16.04 3.77 -14.45
N LYS A 90 16.89 3.48 -15.44
CA LYS A 90 16.88 2.19 -16.16
C LYS A 90 17.10 1.02 -15.21
N ALA A 91 18.08 1.10 -14.31
CA ALA A 91 18.38 0.05 -13.35
C ALA A 91 17.18 -0.23 -12.42
N THR A 92 16.48 0.82 -11.98
CA THR A 92 15.27 0.68 -11.17
C THR A 92 14.14 -0.02 -11.95
N LEU A 93 13.94 0.35 -13.22
CA LEU A 93 12.94 -0.29 -14.08
C LEU A 93 13.31 -1.74 -14.45
N ASP A 94 14.60 -2.01 -14.62
CA ASP A 94 15.13 -3.36 -14.87
C ASP A 94 14.89 -4.26 -13.66
N GLU A 95 15.22 -3.78 -12.45
CA GLU A 95 14.98 -4.51 -11.20
C GLU A 95 13.49 -4.86 -11.06
N PHE A 96 12.59 -3.94 -11.41
CA PHE A 96 11.15 -4.21 -11.40
C PHE A 96 10.77 -5.38 -12.32
N VAL A 97 11.19 -5.34 -13.59
CA VAL A 97 10.86 -6.41 -14.57
C VAL A 97 11.47 -7.73 -14.14
N GLU A 98 12.72 -7.73 -13.69
CA GLU A 98 13.43 -8.92 -13.20
C GLU A 98 12.73 -9.53 -11.98
N ARG A 99 12.30 -8.70 -11.03
CA ARG A 99 11.60 -9.17 -9.83
C ARG A 99 10.24 -9.76 -10.15
N LEU A 100 9.50 -9.20 -11.11
CA LEU A 100 8.26 -9.82 -11.59
C LEU A 100 8.51 -11.14 -12.32
N GLU A 101 9.55 -11.21 -13.15
CA GLU A 101 9.91 -12.42 -13.89
C GLU A 101 10.33 -13.56 -12.94
N LYS A 102 11.10 -13.25 -11.90
CA LYS A 102 11.61 -14.22 -10.93
C LYS A 102 10.70 -14.41 -9.71
N TYR A 103 9.55 -13.76 -9.70
CA TYR A 103 8.64 -13.79 -8.57
C TYR A 103 8.13 -15.21 -8.33
N GLU A 104 8.18 -15.66 -7.08
CA GLU A 104 7.78 -17.02 -6.68
C GLU A 104 6.25 -17.08 -6.47
N ASN A 105 5.51 -17.24 -7.57
CA ASN A 105 4.05 -17.38 -7.51
C ASN A 105 3.63 -18.64 -6.72
N GLY A 106 2.54 -18.52 -5.95
CA GLY A 106 1.94 -19.65 -5.24
C GLY A 106 2.69 -20.16 -4.00
N THR A 107 3.73 -19.47 -3.55
CA THR A 107 4.47 -19.85 -2.34
C THR A 107 3.92 -19.18 -1.08
N ALA A 108 4.20 -19.75 0.08
CA ALA A 108 3.94 -19.09 1.35
C ALA A 108 4.65 -17.73 1.41
N GLY A 109 3.94 -16.71 1.88
CA GLY A 109 4.46 -15.34 1.95
C GLY A 109 4.61 -14.62 0.61
N ALA A 110 4.12 -15.20 -0.51
CA ALA A 110 4.12 -14.52 -1.79
C ALA A 110 3.41 -13.16 -1.68
N SER A 111 2.16 -13.11 -1.18
CA SER A 111 1.42 -11.84 -1.02
C SER A 111 2.24 -10.73 -0.35
N LEU A 112 2.92 -11.04 0.76
CA LEU A 112 3.79 -10.08 1.45
C LEU A 112 4.98 -9.61 0.58
N LYS A 113 5.56 -10.50 -0.23
CA LYS A 113 6.59 -10.12 -1.20
C LYS A 113 6.02 -9.24 -2.32
N MET A 114 4.79 -9.49 -2.77
CA MET A 114 4.11 -8.63 -3.75
C MET A 114 3.82 -7.26 -3.17
N ASP A 115 3.35 -7.18 -1.92
CA ASP A 115 3.10 -5.92 -1.23
C ASP A 115 4.38 -5.09 -1.14
N ARG A 116 5.49 -5.73 -0.76
CA ARG A 116 6.81 -5.08 -0.77
C ARG A 116 7.20 -4.59 -2.16
N LEU A 117 7.08 -5.43 -3.19
CA LEU A 117 7.35 -5.03 -4.57
C LEU A 117 6.50 -3.83 -4.98
N PHE A 118 5.19 -3.86 -4.72
CA PHE A 118 4.29 -2.75 -4.99
C PHE A 118 4.73 -1.46 -4.28
N THR A 119 5.04 -1.52 -2.98
CA THR A 119 5.52 -0.34 -2.24
C THR A 119 6.83 0.21 -2.81
N GLU A 120 7.78 -0.65 -3.12
CA GLU A 120 9.06 -0.23 -3.68
C GLU A 120 8.89 0.43 -5.06
N MET A 121 7.97 -0.07 -5.87
CA MET A 121 7.67 0.54 -7.16
C MET A 121 7.12 1.95 -7.02
N VAL A 122 6.12 2.17 -6.16
CA VAL A 122 5.54 3.50 -5.97
C VAL A 122 6.51 4.45 -5.25
N ASN A 123 7.46 3.93 -4.48
CA ASN A 123 8.47 4.73 -3.80
C ASN A 123 9.67 5.07 -4.71
N ARG A 124 10.03 4.23 -5.69
CA ARG A 124 11.31 4.36 -6.43
C ARG A 124 11.17 4.67 -7.91
N CYS A 125 10.07 4.32 -8.56
CA CYS A 125 9.92 4.44 -10.02
C CYS A 125 9.49 5.85 -10.45
N THR A 126 10.19 6.89 -9.98
CA THR A 126 9.87 8.31 -10.24
C THR A 126 9.83 8.66 -11.74
N SER A 127 10.62 7.94 -12.55
CA SER A 127 10.64 8.10 -14.01
C SER A 127 9.30 7.83 -14.68
N LEU A 128 8.41 7.04 -14.06
CA LEU A 128 7.05 6.81 -14.55
C LEU A 128 6.22 8.09 -14.59
N GLU A 129 6.58 9.09 -13.78
CA GLU A 129 5.96 10.41 -13.84
C GLU A 129 6.83 11.43 -14.55
N THR A 130 8.13 11.50 -14.25
CA THR A 130 8.98 12.56 -14.82
C THR A 130 9.21 12.36 -16.31
N LYS A 131 9.25 11.10 -16.78
CA LYS A 131 9.53 10.69 -18.17
C LYS A 131 8.62 9.53 -18.60
N PRO A 132 7.29 9.73 -18.64
CA PRO A 132 6.32 8.64 -18.75
C PRO A 132 6.44 7.87 -20.07
N GLU A 133 6.60 8.58 -21.19
CA GLU A 133 6.72 7.98 -22.52
C GLU A 133 7.99 7.12 -22.64
N LYS A 134 9.15 7.68 -22.27
CA LYS A 134 10.44 6.97 -22.29
C LYS A 134 10.46 5.77 -21.35
N SER A 135 9.89 5.90 -20.15
CA SER A 135 9.78 4.79 -19.21
C SER A 135 8.89 3.67 -19.74
N GLN A 136 7.75 4.02 -20.36
CA GLN A 136 6.86 3.03 -20.96
C GLN A 136 7.51 2.31 -22.14
N GLU A 137 8.15 3.03 -23.05
CA GLU A 137 8.88 2.44 -24.18
C GLU A 137 9.97 1.48 -23.69
N TYR A 138 10.73 1.90 -22.67
CA TYR A 138 11.79 1.09 -22.07
C TYR A 138 11.25 -0.19 -21.42
N LEU A 139 10.20 -0.08 -20.61
CA LEU A 139 9.59 -1.23 -19.96
C LEU A 139 8.96 -2.19 -20.97
N ILE A 140 8.24 -1.72 -21.99
CA ILE A 140 7.68 -2.58 -23.04
C ILE A 140 8.80 -3.38 -23.72
N LYS A 141 9.92 -2.72 -24.05
CA LYS A 141 11.10 -3.40 -24.60
C LYS A 141 11.65 -4.44 -23.64
N LYS A 142 11.79 -4.13 -22.35
CA LYS A 142 12.31 -5.07 -21.35
C LYS A 142 11.38 -6.26 -21.10
N VAL A 143 10.07 -6.01 -21.03
CA VAL A 143 9.06 -7.06 -20.90
C VAL A 143 9.10 -8.01 -22.11
N SER A 144 9.35 -7.51 -23.33
CA SER A 144 9.52 -8.39 -24.51
C SER A 144 10.76 -9.29 -24.46
N GLN A 145 11.69 -9.05 -23.53
CA GLN A 145 12.91 -9.84 -23.33
C GLN A 145 12.80 -10.84 -22.18
N VAL A 146 11.68 -10.82 -21.43
CA VAL A 146 11.39 -11.78 -20.37
C VAL A 146 11.34 -13.20 -20.97
N LYS A 147 12.03 -14.13 -20.31
CA LYS A 147 12.13 -15.53 -20.72
C LYS A 147 10.97 -16.36 -20.17
N ASP A 148 10.63 -16.17 -18.90
CA ASP A 148 9.49 -16.85 -18.27
C ASP A 148 8.23 -15.99 -18.36
N THR A 149 7.65 -15.94 -19.56
CA THR A 149 6.48 -15.10 -19.85
C THR A 149 5.25 -15.51 -19.04
N GLU A 150 5.08 -16.80 -18.74
CA GLU A 150 3.90 -17.27 -17.99
C GLU A 150 4.01 -16.89 -16.52
N ASN A 151 5.18 -17.11 -15.89
CA ASN A 151 5.39 -16.66 -14.52
C ASN A 151 5.25 -15.14 -14.42
N PHE A 152 5.86 -14.39 -15.35
CA PHE A 152 5.74 -12.93 -15.39
C PHE A 152 4.28 -12.47 -15.47
N LYS A 153 3.43 -13.08 -16.31
CA LYS A 153 1.99 -12.74 -16.40
C LYS A 153 1.27 -12.99 -15.08
N GLN A 154 1.56 -14.09 -14.39
CA GLN A 154 0.98 -14.38 -13.08
C GLN A 154 1.41 -13.34 -12.04
N SER A 155 2.67 -12.93 -12.05
CA SER A 155 3.20 -11.88 -11.19
C SER A 155 2.55 -10.52 -11.48
N VAL A 156 2.39 -10.15 -12.75
CA VAL A 156 1.68 -8.93 -13.17
C VAL A 156 0.23 -8.97 -12.70
N LYS A 157 -0.44 -10.12 -12.79
CA LYS A 157 -1.80 -10.29 -12.25
C LYS A 157 -1.80 -10.06 -10.73
N GLY A 158 -0.89 -10.67 -9.99
CA GLY A 158 -0.76 -10.46 -8.54
C GLY A 158 -0.55 -8.98 -8.18
N LEU A 159 0.28 -8.26 -8.95
CA LEU A 159 0.48 -6.82 -8.77
C LEU A 159 -0.81 -6.02 -9.04
N LYS A 160 -1.57 -6.37 -10.08
CA LYS A 160 -2.89 -5.74 -10.37
C LYS A 160 -3.88 -5.98 -9.23
N ASP A 161 -3.94 -7.20 -8.71
CA ASP A 161 -4.80 -7.55 -7.57
C ASP A 161 -4.40 -6.75 -6.31
N THR A 162 -3.10 -6.57 -6.05
CA THR A 162 -2.60 -5.72 -4.94
C THR A 162 -2.98 -4.24 -5.13
N ILE A 163 -2.84 -3.70 -6.35
CA ILE A 163 -3.25 -2.33 -6.67
C ILE A 163 -4.74 -2.14 -6.42
N GLU A 164 -5.57 -3.09 -6.84
CA GLU A 164 -7.02 -3.07 -6.60
C GLU A 164 -7.34 -3.13 -5.10
N TYR A 165 -6.69 -4.02 -4.36
CA TYR A 165 -6.87 -4.12 -2.91
C TYR A 165 -6.52 -2.82 -2.18
N TYR A 166 -5.40 -2.19 -2.53
CA TYR A 166 -5.02 -0.87 -2.02
C TYR A 166 -6.09 0.18 -2.32
N LYS A 167 -6.64 0.21 -3.54
CA LYS A 167 -7.69 1.16 -3.92
C LYS A 167 -8.97 0.96 -3.12
N SER A 168 -9.35 -0.28 -2.85
CA SER A 168 -10.55 -0.61 -2.08
C SER A 168 -10.40 -0.38 -0.57
N ASN A 169 -9.21 -0.60 -0.01
CA ASN A 169 -8.99 -0.64 1.45
C ASN A 169 -7.74 0.14 1.90
N LYS A 170 -7.48 1.31 1.31
CA LYS A 170 -6.25 2.10 1.49
C LYS A 170 -5.72 2.21 2.92
N GLN A 171 -6.57 2.59 3.88
CA GLN A 171 -6.14 2.79 5.27
C GLN A 171 -5.70 1.49 5.93
N GLN A 172 -6.45 0.42 5.69
CA GLN A 172 -6.09 -0.92 6.18
C GLN A 172 -4.80 -1.41 5.53
N TYR A 173 -4.68 -1.27 4.21
CA TYR A 173 -3.47 -1.65 3.48
C TYR A 173 -2.21 -0.96 4.02
N ILE A 174 -2.26 0.35 4.22
CA ILE A 174 -1.12 1.11 4.75
C ILE A 174 -0.77 0.66 6.18
N GLN A 175 -1.77 0.31 7.00
CA GLN A 175 -1.54 -0.22 8.33
C GLN A 175 -0.86 -1.61 8.28
N GLU A 176 -1.34 -2.51 7.42
CA GLU A 176 -0.73 -3.83 7.21
C GLU A 176 0.72 -3.74 6.73
N LEU A 177 1.01 -2.80 5.82
CA LEU A 177 2.39 -2.51 5.39
C LEU A 177 3.26 -2.08 6.56
N LYS A 178 2.77 -1.14 7.39
CA LYS A 178 3.49 -0.66 8.58
C LYS A 178 3.76 -1.79 9.56
N ASP A 179 2.77 -2.64 9.82
CA ASP A 179 2.89 -3.78 10.74
C ASP A 179 3.87 -4.84 10.19
N SER A 180 4.01 -4.92 8.86
CA SER A 180 5.00 -5.79 8.19
C SER A 180 6.42 -5.22 8.11
N GLY A 181 6.61 -3.96 8.56
CA GLY A 181 7.89 -3.24 8.48
C GLY A 181 8.20 -2.62 7.12
N ALA A 182 7.25 -2.58 6.18
CA ALA A 182 7.41 -1.91 4.90
C ALA A 182 7.18 -0.40 5.01
N THR A 183 7.95 0.39 4.25
CA THR A 183 7.80 1.85 4.20
C THR A 183 6.83 2.24 3.10
N TRP A 184 5.77 2.95 3.47
CA TRP A 184 4.88 3.61 2.52
C TRP A 184 5.26 5.08 2.38
N ASP A 185 5.97 5.40 1.29
CA ASP A 185 6.42 6.78 0.97
C ASP A 185 6.35 7.00 -0.56
N PRO A 186 5.14 6.99 -1.14
CA PRO A 186 4.96 6.98 -2.58
C PRO A 186 5.49 8.28 -3.20
N GLN A 187 6.47 8.13 -4.10
CA GLN A 187 7.06 9.22 -4.89
C GLN A 187 6.38 9.40 -6.24
N ILE A 188 5.50 8.47 -6.61
CA ILE A 188 4.61 8.57 -7.78
C ILE A 188 3.16 8.33 -7.36
N LYS A 189 2.24 8.86 -8.15
CA LYS A 189 0.82 8.55 -8.09
C LYS A 189 0.59 7.10 -8.51
N LEU A 190 -0.43 6.48 -7.93
CA LEU A 190 -0.80 5.11 -8.24
C LEU A 190 -1.19 4.95 -9.72
N GLU A 191 -1.87 5.94 -10.29
CA GLU A 191 -2.34 5.94 -11.67
C GLU A 191 -1.17 5.83 -12.65
N SER A 192 -0.02 6.43 -12.33
CA SER A 192 1.20 6.36 -13.13
C SER A 192 1.73 4.92 -13.21
N LEU A 193 1.68 4.18 -12.10
CA LEU A 193 2.01 2.77 -12.05
C LEU A 193 0.95 1.90 -12.75
N GLU A 194 -0.33 2.11 -12.43
CA GLU A 194 -1.46 1.34 -12.98
C GLU A 194 -1.50 1.43 -14.53
N ASN A 195 -1.25 2.61 -15.10
CA ASN A 195 -1.18 2.82 -16.55
C ASN A 195 -0.09 1.98 -17.23
N VAL A 196 1.02 1.73 -16.54
CA VAL A 196 2.12 0.92 -17.05
C VAL A 196 1.79 -0.56 -16.91
N VAL A 197 1.37 -0.98 -15.72
CA VAL A 197 1.04 -2.39 -15.42
C VAL A 197 -0.09 -2.91 -16.30
N ASN A 198 -1.05 -2.06 -16.68
CA ASN A 198 -2.15 -2.43 -17.58
C ASN A 198 -1.73 -2.66 -19.05
N LYS A 199 -0.50 -2.31 -19.43
CA LYS A 199 0.04 -2.56 -20.78
C LYS A 199 0.71 -3.93 -20.91
N PHE A 200 0.90 -4.63 -19.79
CA PHE A 200 1.44 -5.98 -19.72
C PHE A 200 0.32 -6.98 -19.42
#